data_AF-A0A957SIR2-F1
#
_entry.id   AF-A0A957SIR2-F1
#
_cell.length_a   1.000
_cell.length_b   1.000
_cell.length_c   1.000
_cell.angle_alpha   90.00
_cell.angle_beta   90.00
_cell.angle_gamma   90.00
#
_symmetry.space_group_name_H-M   'P 1'
#
loop_
_entity.id
_entity.type
_entity.pdbx_description
1 polymer ?
#
loop_
_entity_poly.entity_id
_entity_poly.type
_entity_poly.pdbx_seq_one_letter_code
_entity_poly.pdbx_strand_id
1 'polypeptide(L)'
;MSNPIRVTVWNEFRHEKSHEEVKKIYPDGMHVVIGNALKERGFDVGSATLDEPEHGLTQAVLDATDVLVWWGHMAHREVQDEIVERVQERVLAGMGLIVLHSGHHSKIFKKLMGTSCSLRWREAGENERIWVIQPGHPIAEGLPEYIDIPQVEMYGEHFDIPTPDELVFVSWFKG
;
A
#
# COMPACT_ATOMS: atom_id res chain seq x y z
N MET A 1 -18.32 17.35 -16.29
CA MET A 1 -17.18 16.42 -16.22
C MET A 1 -16.89 16.21 -14.75
N SER A 2 -16.86 14.98 -14.25
CA SER A 2 -16.48 14.71 -12.86
C SER A 2 -15.02 15.14 -12.66
N ASN A 3 -14.72 15.75 -11.52
CA ASN A 3 -13.33 16.06 -11.17
C ASN A 3 -12.55 14.73 -11.07
N PRO A 4 -11.26 14.70 -11.46
CA PRO A 4 -10.40 13.54 -11.26
C PRO A 4 -10.36 13.15 -9.78
N ILE A 5 -10.32 11.84 -9.50
CA ILE A 5 -10.07 11.36 -8.14
C ILE A 5 -8.65 11.75 -7.74
N ARG A 6 -8.51 12.33 -6.55
CA ARG A 6 -7.25 12.81 -5.98
C ARG A 6 -6.60 11.72 -5.14
N VAL A 7 -5.43 11.28 -5.54
CA VAL A 7 -4.69 10.20 -4.89
C VAL A 7 -3.42 10.75 -4.27
N THR A 8 -3.15 10.38 -3.02
CA THR A 8 -1.86 10.63 -2.38
C THR A 8 -1.13 9.31 -2.23
N VAL A 9 0.06 9.19 -2.83
CA VAL A 9 0.91 8.01 -2.69
C VAL A 9 1.94 8.24 -1.61
N TRP A 10 1.72 7.63 -0.45
CA TRP A 10 2.62 7.69 0.70
C TRP A 10 3.63 6.54 0.68
N ASN A 11 4.91 6.88 0.79
CA ASN A 11 6.00 5.91 0.83
C ASN A 11 6.97 6.24 1.97
N GLU A 12 7.36 5.23 2.73
CA GLU A 12 8.37 5.38 3.78
C GLU A 12 9.70 5.94 3.24
N PHE A 13 10.09 5.56 2.02
CA PHE A 13 11.23 6.10 1.28
C PHE A 13 12.58 6.05 2.04
N ARG A 14 12.78 4.99 2.84
CA ARG A 14 14.03 4.71 3.55
C ARG A 14 14.89 3.73 2.78
N HIS A 15 14.32 2.62 2.29
CA HIS A 15 15.04 1.58 1.58
C HIS A 15 15.76 2.11 0.34
N GLU A 16 15.08 2.93 -0.47
CA GLU A 16 15.63 3.51 -1.70
C GLU A 16 16.77 4.52 -1.44
N LYS A 17 16.90 5.03 -0.21
CA LYS A 17 18.00 5.92 0.20
C LYS A 17 19.18 5.14 0.80
N SER A 18 18.94 4.01 1.47
CA SER A 18 19.94 3.27 2.25
C SER A 18 20.47 2.00 1.58
N HIS A 19 19.74 1.42 0.63
CA HIS A 19 20.11 0.17 -0.05
C HIS A 19 20.34 0.41 -1.53
N GLU A 20 21.61 0.29 -1.96
CA GLU A 20 22.02 0.57 -3.34
C GLU A 20 21.29 -0.30 -4.37
N GLU A 21 21.05 -1.59 -4.06
CA GLU A 21 20.30 -2.49 -4.97
C GLU A 21 18.83 -2.07 -5.13
N VAL A 22 18.19 -1.56 -4.06
CA VAL A 22 16.82 -1.04 -4.15
C VAL A 22 16.80 0.26 -4.94
N LYS A 23 17.77 1.16 -4.68
CA LYS A 23 17.92 2.43 -5.40
C LYS A 23 18.13 2.24 -6.90
N LYS A 24 18.85 1.20 -7.32
CA LYS A 24 19.02 0.87 -8.75
C LYS A 24 17.69 0.58 -9.45
N ILE A 25 16.72 0.00 -8.73
CA ILE A 25 15.38 -0.31 -9.26
C ILE A 25 14.45 0.90 -9.16
N TYR A 26 14.48 1.59 -8.01
CA TYR A 26 13.62 2.72 -7.68
C TYR A 26 14.47 3.96 -7.32
N PRO A 27 15.13 4.60 -8.30
CA PRO A 27 16.07 5.70 -8.02
C PRO A 27 15.41 6.90 -7.36
N ASP A 28 14.13 7.13 -7.70
CA ASP A 28 13.31 8.22 -7.17
C ASP A 28 12.25 7.73 -6.17
N GLY A 29 12.26 6.43 -5.84
CA GLY A 29 11.33 5.79 -4.91
C GLY A 29 10.07 5.18 -5.56
N MET A 30 9.49 4.19 -4.86
CA MET A 30 8.31 3.44 -5.36
C MET A 30 7.08 4.33 -5.58
N HIS A 31 6.89 5.33 -4.72
CA HIS A 31 5.81 6.33 -4.84
C HIS A 31 5.82 7.07 -6.19
N VAL A 32 6.99 7.33 -6.77
CA VAL A 32 7.08 8.00 -8.08
C VAL A 32 6.60 7.08 -9.19
N VAL A 33 7.00 5.80 -9.16
CA VAL A 33 6.56 4.80 -10.15
C VAL A 33 5.05 4.60 -10.11
N ILE A 34 4.49 4.37 -8.91
CA ILE A 34 3.04 4.23 -8.71
C ILE A 34 2.33 5.52 -9.13
N GLY A 35 2.84 6.67 -8.69
CA GLY A 35 2.24 7.96 -8.97
C GLY A 35 2.17 8.28 -10.45
N ASN A 36 3.22 7.99 -11.22
CA ASN A 36 3.25 8.19 -12.66
C ASN A 36 2.25 7.28 -13.38
N ALA A 37 2.20 5.99 -13.02
CA ALA A 37 1.23 5.05 -13.60
C ALA A 37 -0.23 5.47 -13.35
N LEU A 38 -0.53 6.04 -12.19
CA LEU A 38 -1.86 6.58 -11.88
C LEU A 38 -2.15 7.88 -12.65
N LYS A 39 -1.18 8.79 -12.80
CA LYS A 39 -1.34 10.00 -13.62
C LYS A 39 -1.67 9.65 -15.07
N GLU A 40 -1.01 8.65 -15.64
CA GLU A 40 -1.28 8.15 -17.00
C GLU A 40 -2.72 7.63 -17.18
N ARG A 41 -3.35 7.19 -16.09
CA ARG A 41 -4.74 6.73 -16.05
C ARG A 41 -5.75 7.85 -15.73
N GLY A 42 -5.30 9.10 -15.64
CA GLY A 42 -6.16 10.28 -15.47
C GLY A 42 -6.51 10.64 -14.02
N PHE A 43 -5.79 10.09 -13.04
CA PHE A 43 -5.91 10.50 -11.64
C PHE A 43 -5.14 11.81 -11.38
N ASP A 44 -5.60 12.62 -10.42
CA ASP A 44 -4.80 13.72 -9.86
C ASP A 44 -3.95 13.17 -8.71
N VAL A 45 -2.62 13.19 -8.84
CA VAL A 45 -1.74 12.41 -7.94
C VAL A 45 -0.66 13.26 -7.31
N GLY A 46 -0.69 13.30 -5.98
CA GLY A 46 0.40 13.78 -5.13
C GLY A 46 1.17 12.62 -4.48
N SER A 47 2.31 12.94 -3.86
CA SER A 47 3.09 12.00 -3.07
C SER A 47 3.50 12.62 -1.74
N ALA A 48 3.77 11.77 -0.76
CA ALA A 48 4.26 12.16 0.56
C ALA A 48 5.22 11.09 1.07
N THR A 49 6.20 11.49 1.88
CA THR A 49 7.19 10.57 2.45
C THR A 49 7.39 10.76 3.94
N LEU A 50 7.92 9.73 4.62
CA LEU A 50 8.09 9.72 6.08
C LEU A 50 8.87 10.93 6.62
N ASP A 51 9.91 11.35 5.91
CA ASP A 51 10.85 12.38 6.38
C ASP A 51 10.38 13.82 6.10
N GLU A 52 9.23 14.00 5.44
CA GLU A 52 8.61 15.32 5.27
C GLU A 52 7.98 15.81 6.59
N PRO A 53 7.79 17.13 6.77
CA PRO A 53 7.01 17.65 7.89
C PRO A 53 5.63 16.98 7.96
N GLU A 54 5.25 16.52 9.15
CA GLU A 54 4.00 15.74 9.37
C GLU A 54 3.87 14.52 8.45
N HIS A 55 5.01 13.95 8.02
CA HIS A 55 5.09 12.84 7.07
C HIS A 55 4.44 13.15 5.71
N GLY A 56 4.35 14.45 5.36
CA GLY A 56 3.65 14.95 4.17
C GLY A 56 2.12 14.86 4.27
N LEU A 57 1.57 14.43 5.40
CA LEU A 57 0.14 14.19 5.61
C LEU A 57 -0.49 15.27 6.51
N THR A 58 -0.24 16.53 6.16
CA THR A 58 -0.91 17.68 6.80
C THR A 58 -2.43 17.57 6.65
N GLN A 59 -3.18 18.26 7.51
CA GLN A 59 -4.65 18.29 7.40
C GLN A 59 -5.10 18.74 6.00
N ALA A 60 -4.47 19.77 5.44
CA ALA A 60 -4.80 20.27 4.11
C ALA A 60 -4.55 19.24 3.00
N VAL A 61 -3.49 18.44 3.10
CA VAL A 61 -3.23 17.34 2.16
C VAL A 61 -4.32 16.30 2.27
N LEU A 62 -4.64 15.82 3.48
CA LEU A 62 -5.66 14.77 3.65
C LEU A 62 -7.08 15.23 3.31
N ASP A 63 -7.41 16.51 3.53
CA ASP A 63 -8.66 17.10 3.06
C ASP A 63 -8.72 17.18 1.53
N ALA A 64 -7.55 17.26 0.89
CA ALA A 64 -7.38 17.22 -0.55
C ALA A 64 -7.21 15.81 -1.13
N THR A 65 -7.20 14.75 -0.30
CA THR A 65 -7.04 13.36 -0.71
C THR A 65 -8.38 12.64 -0.73
N ASP A 66 -8.71 12.00 -1.85
CA ASP A 66 -9.86 11.08 -1.96
C ASP A 66 -9.43 9.64 -1.65
N VAL A 67 -8.23 9.23 -2.09
CA VAL A 67 -7.63 7.92 -1.80
C VAL A 67 -6.17 8.06 -1.36
N LEU A 68 -5.84 7.51 -0.20
CA LEU A 68 -4.47 7.38 0.28
C LEU A 68 -3.92 6.00 -0.08
N VAL A 69 -2.77 5.94 -0.74
CA VAL A 69 -2.00 4.71 -0.94
C VAL A 69 -0.85 4.69 0.06
N TRP A 70 -0.62 3.56 0.72
CA TRP A 70 0.34 3.45 1.81
C TRP A 70 1.31 2.30 1.60
N TRP A 71 2.60 2.62 1.51
CA TRP A 71 3.70 1.65 1.61
C TRP A 71 4.67 2.03 2.73
N GLY A 72 5.04 1.08 3.59
CA GLY A 72 6.11 1.25 4.58
C GLY A 72 6.66 -0.09 5.04
N HIS A 73 7.79 -0.09 5.74
CA HIS A 73 8.44 -1.34 6.16
C HIS A 73 9.28 -1.20 7.44
N MET A 74 10.44 -0.55 7.38
CA MET A 74 11.44 -0.58 8.47
C MET A 74 11.21 0.46 9.56
N ALA A 75 10.40 1.48 9.29
CA ALA A 75 10.22 2.66 10.11
C ALA A 75 8.74 2.92 10.48
N HIS A 76 7.89 1.89 10.48
CA HIS A 76 6.49 2.02 10.92
C HIS A 76 6.31 2.71 12.28
N ARG A 77 7.25 2.49 13.21
CA ARG A 77 7.24 3.09 14.55
C ARG A 77 7.46 4.61 14.54
N GLU A 78 8.12 5.13 13.51
CA GLU A 78 8.50 6.55 13.39
C GLU A 78 7.35 7.43 12.88
N VAL A 79 6.31 6.82 12.31
CA VAL A 79 5.06 7.54 11.99
C VAL A 79 4.42 8.00 13.29
N GLN A 80 4.27 9.30 13.48
CA GLN A 80 3.72 9.89 14.69
C GLN A 80 2.25 9.51 14.90
N ASP A 81 1.86 9.23 16.14
CA ASP A 81 0.53 8.73 16.46
C ASP A 81 -0.58 9.74 16.11
N GLU A 82 -0.29 11.05 16.23
CA GLU A 82 -1.22 12.11 15.83
C GLU A 82 -1.53 12.10 14.32
N ILE A 83 -0.55 11.71 13.47
CA ILE A 83 -0.75 11.57 12.03
C ILE A 83 -1.57 10.31 11.74
N VAL A 84 -1.33 9.23 12.48
CA VAL A 84 -2.13 8.00 12.37
C VAL A 84 -3.59 8.25 12.74
N GLU A 85 -3.84 9.01 13.82
CA GLU A 85 -5.19 9.39 14.25
C GLU A 85 -5.90 10.23 13.19
N ARG A 86 -5.23 11.26 12.66
CA ARG A 86 -5.75 12.09 11.58
C ARG A 86 -6.11 11.28 10.33
N VAL A 87 -5.24 10.35 9.92
CA VAL A 87 -5.52 9.47 8.78
C VAL A 87 -6.70 8.55 9.07
N GLN A 88 -6.79 7.98 10.28
CA GLN A 88 -7.91 7.13 10.67
C GLN A 88 -9.23 7.89 10.61
N GLU A 89 -9.29 9.10 11.17
CA GLU A 89 -10.49 9.95 11.13
C GLU A 89 -10.94 10.21 9.68
N ARG A 90 -10.00 10.49 8.78
CA ARG A 90 -10.29 10.70 7.35
C ARG A 90 -10.82 9.44 6.67
N VAL A 91 -10.24 8.28 6.97
CA VAL A 91 -10.72 6.99 6.44
C VAL A 91 -12.15 6.69 6.93
N LEU A 92 -12.41 6.88 8.22
CA LEU A 92 -13.75 6.70 8.80
C LEU A 92 -14.77 7.73 8.26
N ALA A 93 -14.29 8.89 7.81
CA ALA A 93 -15.10 9.91 7.13
C ALA A 93 -15.29 9.66 5.61
N GLY A 94 -14.75 8.57 5.07
CA GLY A 94 -14.97 8.14 3.68
C GLY A 94 -13.79 8.29 2.72
N MET A 95 -12.60 8.69 3.20
CA MET A 95 -11.37 8.64 2.39
C MET A 95 -10.97 7.18 2.15
N GLY A 96 -10.69 6.83 0.90
CA GLY A 96 -10.18 5.49 0.56
C GLY A 96 -8.78 5.26 1.09
N LEU A 97 -8.44 4.01 1.42
CA LEU A 97 -7.10 3.60 1.82
C LEU A 97 -6.70 2.32 1.09
N ILE A 98 -5.55 2.33 0.41
CA ILE A 98 -4.92 1.16 -0.21
C ILE A 98 -3.61 0.89 0.53
N VAL A 99 -3.54 -0.22 1.25
CA VAL A 99 -2.33 -0.64 1.98
C VAL A 99 -1.58 -1.68 1.16
N LEU A 100 -0.28 -1.44 0.91
CA LEU A 100 0.55 -2.27 0.05
C LEU A 100 1.58 -3.06 0.85
N HIS A 101 1.66 -4.37 0.58
CA HIS A 101 2.76 -5.24 0.99
C HIS A 101 3.07 -5.13 2.51
N SER A 102 4.31 -4.80 2.88
CA SER A 102 4.77 -4.58 4.26
C SER A 102 3.97 -3.52 5.04
N GLY A 103 3.17 -2.70 4.34
CA GLY A 103 2.16 -1.83 4.94
C GLY A 103 1.16 -2.56 5.85
N HIS A 104 1.03 -3.89 5.75
CA HIS A 104 0.28 -4.71 6.70
C HIS A 104 0.70 -4.50 8.16
N HIS A 105 1.96 -4.11 8.41
CA HIS A 105 2.45 -3.85 9.76
C HIS A 105 2.43 -2.35 10.15
N SER A 106 1.87 -1.49 9.29
CA SER A 106 1.73 -0.06 9.57
C SER A 106 0.81 0.22 10.75
N LYS A 107 1.09 1.31 11.49
CA LYS A 107 0.24 1.75 12.60
C LYS A 107 -1.21 1.98 12.17
N ILE A 108 -1.42 2.60 11.00
CA ILE A 108 -2.75 2.91 10.48
C ILE A 108 -3.54 1.63 10.14
N PHE A 109 -2.93 0.66 9.46
CA PHE A 109 -3.62 -0.59 9.12
C PHE A 109 -3.98 -1.38 10.37
N LYS A 110 -3.04 -1.52 11.31
CA LYS A 110 -3.31 -2.20 12.60
C LYS A 110 -4.40 -1.51 13.41
N LYS A 111 -4.43 -0.18 13.44
CA LYS A 111 -5.46 0.60 14.14
C LYS A 111 -6.86 0.39 13.53
N LEU A 112 -6.96 0.22 12.21
CA LEU A 112 -8.21 -0.07 11.52
C LEU A 112 -8.66 -1.54 11.67
N MET A 113 -7.72 -2.49 11.66
CA MET A 113 -8.03 -3.92 11.74
C MET A 113 -8.29 -4.41 13.18
N GLY A 114 -7.72 -3.76 14.19
CA GLY A 114 -7.86 -4.16 15.59
C GLY A 114 -7.12 -5.45 15.97
N THR A 115 -6.24 -5.96 15.08
CA THR A 115 -5.46 -7.19 15.26
C THR A 115 -3.95 -6.89 15.20
N SER A 116 -3.10 -7.92 15.30
CA SER A 116 -1.65 -7.72 15.18
C SER A 116 -1.21 -7.46 13.74
N CYS A 117 -2.00 -7.92 12.76
CA CYS A 117 -1.66 -7.98 11.33
C CYS A 117 -0.34 -8.72 11.07
N SER A 118 0.01 -9.67 11.94
CA SER A 118 1.20 -10.51 11.77
C SER A 118 0.92 -11.66 10.81
N LEU A 119 1.96 -12.11 10.11
CA LEU A 119 1.92 -13.20 9.14
C LEU A 119 3.25 -13.94 9.13
N ARG A 120 3.30 -15.11 8.47
CA ARG A 120 4.56 -15.79 8.17
C ARG A 120 5.20 -15.14 6.96
N TRP A 121 6.52 -15.00 6.94
CA TRP A 121 7.22 -14.44 5.80
C TRP A 121 8.51 -15.19 5.46
N ARG A 122 8.94 -15.11 4.19
CA ARG A 122 10.21 -15.65 3.71
C ARG A 122 10.70 -14.87 2.50
N GLU A 123 11.91 -14.33 2.57
CA GLU A 123 12.58 -13.68 1.44
C GLU A 123 13.54 -14.66 0.75
N ALA A 124 13.02 -15.43 -0.23
CA ALA A 124 13.80 -16.42 -0.98
C ALA A 124 13.81 -16.17 -2.50
N GLY A 125 13.23 -15.05 -2.96
CA GLY A 125 13.15 -14.71 -4.39
C GLY A 125 12.34 -15.74 -5.19
N GLU A 126 11.27 -16.26 -4.59
CA GLU A 126 10.44 -17.31 -5.16
C GLU A 126 9.32 -16.73 -6.02
N ASN A 127 8.75 -17.57 -6.89
CA ASN A 127 7.62 -17.17 -7.71
C ASN A 127 6.34 -17.14 -6.88
N GLU A 128 5.55 -16.08 -7.07
CA GLU A 128 4.18 -15.95 -6.61
C GLU A 128 3.24 -16.00 -7.82
N ARG A 129 2.14 -16.74 -7.66
CA ARG A 129 0.97 -16.66 -8.52
C ARG A 129 -0.20 -16.14 -7.72
N ILE A 130 -0.71 -14.97 -8.11
CA ILE A 130 -1.87 -14.33 -7.50
C ILE A 130 -3.10 -14.72 -8.31
N TRP A 131 -3.96 -15.57 -7.77
CA TRP A 131 -5.20 -16.01 -8.42
C TRP A 131 -6.32 -14.99 -8.22
N VAL A 132 -7.05 -14.67 -9.29
CA VAL A 132 -8.28 -13.88 -9.23
C VAL A 132 -9.44 -14.79 -8.85
N ILE A 133 -9.89 -14.73 -7.59
CA ILE A 133 -10.99 -15.58 -7.11
C ILE A 133 -12.37 -14.91 -7.20
N GLN A 134 -12.39 -13.60 -7.43
CA GLN A 134 -13.60 -12.83 -7.72
C GLN A 134 -13.49 -12.05 -9.04
N PRO A 135 -13.63 -12.73 -10.20
CA PRO A 135 -13.44 -12.08 -11.51
C PRO A 135 -14.49 -11.01 -11.85
N GLY A 136 -15.63 -10.99 -11.16
CA GLY A 136 -16.66 -9.96 -11.32
C GLY A 136 -16.44 -8.69 -10.49
N HIS A 137 -15.42 -8.67 -9.62
CA HIS A 137 -15.14 -7.53 -8.75
C HIS A 137 -14.47 -6.38 -9.54
N PRO A 138 -14.81 -5.09 -9.31
CA PRO A 138 -14.20 -3.97 -10.05
C PRO A 138 -12.68 -3.89 -9.96
N ILE A 139 -12.07 -4.30 -8.84
CA ILE A 139 -10.59 -4.38 -8.70
C ILE A 139 -9.98 -5.40 -9.69
N ALA A 140 -10.73 -6.42 -10.08
CA ALA A 140 -10.30 -7.45 -11.02
C ALA A 140 -10.63 -7.12 -12.49
N GLU A 141 -11.23 -5.97 -12.77
CA GLU A 141 -11.65 -5.61 -14.13
C GLU A 141 -10.44 -5.58 -15.09
N GLY A 142 -10.55 -6.35 -16.18
CA GLY A 142 -9.51 -6.44 -17.20
C GLY A 142 -8.27 -7.25 -16.79
N LEU A 143 -8.23 -7.84 -15.60
CA LEU A 143 -7.15 -8.72 -15.19
C LEU A 143 -7.29 -10.13 -15.81
N PRO A 144 -6.16 -10.82 -16.08
CA PRO A 144 -6.17 -12.24 -16.39
C PRO A 144 -6.64 -13.09 -15.19
N GLU A 145 -6.83 -14.39 -15.39
CA GLU A 145 -7.19 -15.35 -14.33
C GLU A 145 -6.19 -15.35 -13.15
N TYR A 146 -4.92 -15.04 -13.43
CA TYR A 146 -3.89 -14.88 -12.41
C TYR A 146 -2.78 -13.92 -12.88
N ILE A 147 -2.06 -13.35 -11.91
CA ILE A 147 -0.84 -12.56 -12.12
C ILE A 147 0.34 -13.40 -11.63
N ASP A 148 1.35 -13.61 -12.48
CA ASP A 148 2.60 -14.26 -12.09
C ASP A 148 3.69 -13.23 -11.81
N ILE A 149 4.26 -13.26 -10.61
CA ILE A 149 5.41 -12.45 -10.21
C ILE A 149 6.61 -13.40 -10.03
N PRO A 150 7.66 -13.32 -10.89
CA PRO A 150 8.74 -14.31 -10.88
C PRO A 150 9.55 -14.37 -9.57
N GLN A 151 9.69 -13.23 -8.89
CA GLN A 151 10.47 -13.10 -7.66
C GLN A 151 9.80 -12.12 -6.72
N VAL A 152 9.42 -12.59 -5.54
CA VAL A 152 8.84 -11.76 -4.47
C VAL A 152 9.10 -12.40 -3.10
N GLU A 153 8.94 -11.61 -2.04
CA GLU A 153 8.85 -12.11 -0.67
C GLU A 153 7.54 -12.88 -0.48
N MET A 154 7.61 -14.05 0.15
CA MET A 154 6.44 -14.84 0.50
C MET A 154 5.80 -14.29 1.77
N TYR A 155 4.49 -14.02 1.72
CA TYR A 155 3.63 -13.87 2.90
C TYR A 155 2.63 -15.02 2.98
N GLY A 156 2.55 -15.64 4.16
CA GLY A 156 1.83 -16.89 4.36
C GLY A 156 0.86 -16.83 5.52
N GLU A 157 -0.24 -17.55 5.35
CA GLU A 157 -1.23 -17.79 6.40
C GLU A 157 -0.61 -18.51 7.63
N HIS A 158 -1.10 -18.28 8.84
CA HIS A 158 -2.22 -17.41 9.19
C HIS A 158 -1.84 -15.91 9.18
N PHE A 159 -2.60 -15.10 8.45
CA PHE A 159 -2.54 -13.65 8.50
C PHE A 159 -3.57 -13.14 9.51
N ASP A 160 -3.09 -12.58 10.62
CA ASP A 160 -3.93 -12.13 11.73
C ASP A 160 -4.66 -10.81 11.40
N ILE A 161 -5.69 -10.91 10.57
CA ILE A 161 -6.62 -9.84 10.19
C ILE A 161 -8.06 -10.30 10.44
N PRO A 162 -9.01 -9.36 10.63
CA PRO A 162 -10.43 -9.70 10.58
C PRO A 162 -10.78 -10.33 9.22
N THR A 163 -11.84 -11.13 9.19
CA THR A 163 -12.37 -11.67 7.93
C THR A 163 -12.65 -10.52 6.97
N PRO A 164 -12.05 -10.51 5.76
CA PRO A 164 -12.34 -9.48 4.77
C PRO A 164 -13.81 -9.50 4.38
N ASP A 165 -14.36 -8.33 4.08
CA ASP A 165 -15.71 -8.24 3.48
C ASP A 165 -15.75 -9.03 2.16
N GLU A 166 -14.70 -8.87 1.34
CA GLU A 166 -14.50 -9.63 0.11
C GLU A 166 -13.02 -10.02 -0.05
N LEU A 167 -12.76 -11.28 -0.41
CA LEU A 167 -11.44 -11.78 -0.77
C LEU A 167 -11.35 -11.83 -2.29
N VAL A 168 -10.58 -10.92 -2.88
CA VAL A 168 -10.48 -10.79 -4.36
C VAL A 168 -9.37 -11.67 -4.93
N PHE A 169 -8.27 -11.81 -4.20
CA PHE A 169 -7.08 -12.54 -4.63
C PHE A 169 -6.61 -13.56 -3.59
N VAL A 170 -6.03 -14.66 -4.07
CA VAL A 170 -5.32 -15.64 -3.23
C VAL A 170 -3.98 -15.97 -3.88
N SER A 171 -2.91 -15.85 -3.11
CA SER A 171 -1.57 -16.13 -3.57
C SER A 171 -1.17 -17.59 -3.35
N TRP A 172 -0.54 -18.17 -4.37
CA TRP A 172 0.26 -19.38 -4.26
C TRP A 172 1.73 -19.00 -4.38
N PHE A 173 2.58 -19.55 -3.52
CA PHE A 173 4.02 -19.37 -3.59
C PHE A 173 4.70 -20.70 -3.88
N LYS A 174 5.77 -20.65 -4.68
CA LYS A 174 6.67 -21.78 -4.86
C LYS A 174 7.36 -22.04 -3.52
N GLY A 175 7.11 -23.20 -2.92
CA GLY A 175 7.59 -23.59 -1.59
C GLY A 175 7.23 -25.02 -1.25
#